data_AF-A0A0B7B0B3-F1
#
_entry.id   AF-A0A0B7B0B3-F1
#
_cell.length_a   1.000
_cell.length_b   1.000
_cell.length_c   1.000
_cell.angle_alpha   90.00
_cell.angle_beta   90.00
_cell.angle_gamma   90.00
#
_symmetry.space_group_name_H-M   'P 1'
#
loop_
_entity.id
_entity.type
_entity.pdbx_description
1 polymer ?
#
loop_
_entity_poly.entity_id
_entity_poly.type
_entity_poly.pdbx_seq_one_letter_code
_entity_poly.pdbx_strand_id
1 'polypeptide(L)'
;MSLNDAPENDAVEDAEDMPSASFYNYSNQLAYMINAVYRPRIEDTVNLRKLVSFMPFMGQILPQIYEMERSGNKKDAAIVFFNYLKEVEEEGKYQSFVQALKRAGYKILASVIENTEEAISNGDEHKQLINIFFDDIVSTIDPDYMSQILQMKEVITSEEGDQIRKTAKHYGSSDAALELLMKIPHRAINWYEVFLEVLLDSNHNNLVEKLDPKYMAQRRGNSLDEPNIIVASDSSMFINNEV
;
A
#
# COMPACT_ATOMS: atom_id res chain seq x y z
N MET A 1 -54.68 38.11 43.85
CA MET A 1 -54.83 37.83 42.41
C MET A 1 -53.80 38.64 41.67
N SER A 2 -52.67 38.02 41.33
CA SER A 2 -51.81 38.39 40.21
C SER A 2 -51.04 37.13 39.83
N LEU A 3 -51.31 36.68 38.61
CA LEU A 3 -50.62 35.60 37.93
C LEU A 3 -49.18 36.01 37.66
N ASN A 4 -48.25 35.10 37.91
CA ASN A 4 -46.95 35.05 37.25
C ASN A 4 -46.62 33.55 37.11
N ASP A 5 -47.24 32.92 36.12
CA ASP A 5 -46.79 31.65 35.57
C ASP A 5 -45.58 31.95 34.69
N ALA A 6 -44.39 31.58 35.17
CA ALA A 6 -43.22 31.42 34.32
C ALA A 6 -43.22 29.96 33.83
N PRO A 7 -43.11 29.69 32.52
CA PRO A 7 -42.95 28.33 32.05
C PRO A 7 -41.55 27.82 32.40
N GLU A 8 -41.50 26.68 33.09
CA GLU A 8 -40.30 25.85 33.22
C GLU A 8 -39.83 25.47 31.81
N ASN A 9 -38.64 25.95 31.47
CA ASN A 9 -37.99 25.70 30.21
C ASN A 9 -37.31 24.32 30.30
N ASP A 10 -38.10 23.26 30.15
CA ASP A 10 -37.62 21.90 29.89
C ASP A 10 -37.11 21.83 28.43
N ALA A 11 -35.95 22.44 28.20
CA ALA A 11 -35.13 22.16 27.04
C ALA A 11 -34.04 21.17 27.47
N VAL A 12 -34.43 19.91 27.61
CA VAL A 12 -33.49 18.81 27.42
C VAL A 12 -33.29 18.71 25.91
N GLU A 13 -32.44 19.59 25.37
CA GLU A 13 -31.92 19.42 24.02
C GLU A 13 -31.04 18.17 24.07
N ASP A 14 -31.56 17.12 23.44
CA ASP A 14 -30.84 15.93 23.03
C ASP A 14 -29.52 16.39 22.40
N ALA A 15 -28.44 16.30 23.16
CA ALA A 15 -27.10 16.29 22.61
C ALA A 15 -27.01 14.99 21.81
N GLU A 16 -27.44 15.07 20.55
CA GLU A 16 -27.23 14.03 19.56
C GLU A 16 -25.78 13.56 19.69
N ASP A 17 -25.62 12.24 19.79
CA ASP A 17 -24.38 11.50 19.96
C ASP A 17 -23.54 11.65 18.68
N MET A 18 -23.12 12.89 18.39
CA MET A 18 -22.43 13.26 17.17
C MET A 18 -21.05 12.60 17.20
N PRO A 19 -20.68 11.82 16.17
CA PRO A 19 -19.38 11.19 16.12
C PRO A 19 -18.26 12.23 16.27
N SER A 20 -17.23 11.89 17.05
CA SER A 20 -16.13 12.81 17.31
C SER A 20 -15.41 13.21 16.01
N ALA A 21 -14.75 14.38 16.01
CA ALA A 21 -13.94 14.83 14.88
C ALA A 21 -12.85 13.81 14.45
N SER A 22 -12.37 12.99 15.40
CA SER A 22 -11.46 11.88 15.09
C SER A 22 -12.12 10.75 14.30
N PHE A 23 -13.39 10.43 14.57
CA PHE A 23 -14.15 9.42 13.85
C PHE A 23 -14.42 9.82 12.39
N TYR A 24 -14.79 11.09 12.17
CA TYR A 24 -14.98 11.64 10.81
C TYR A 24 -13.68 11.62 9.99
N ASN A 25 -12.54 11.93 10.61
CA ASN A 25 -11.24 11.88 9.96
C ASN A 25 -10.88 10.45 9.54
N TYR A 26 -11.05 9.49 10.45
CA TYR A 26 -10.78 8.07 10.19
C TYR A 26 -11.67 7.49 9.07
N SER A 27 -12.98 7.79 9.08
CA SER A 27 -13.92 7.33 8.04
C SER A 27 -13.55 7.88 6.66
N ASN A 28 -13.20 9.16 6.57
CA ASN A 28 -12.75 9.80 5.32
C ASN A 28 -11.43 9.19 4.82
N GLN A 29 -10.52 8.84 5.72
CA GLN A 29 -9.28 8.18 5.38
C GLN A 29 -9.53 6.77 4.80
N LEU A 30 -10.36 5.95 5.46
CA LEU A 30 -10.71 4.63 4.95
C LEU A 30 -11.36 4.74 3.56
N ALA A 31 -12.24 5.72 3.37
CA ALA A 31 -12.84 6.00 2.07
C ALA A 31 -11.79 6.27 0.98
N TYR A 32 -10.78 7.09 1.29
CA TYR A 32 -9.67 7.37 0.37
C TYR A 32 -8.84 6.10 0.09
N MET A 33 -8.44 5.36 1.13
CA MET A 33 -7.63 4.16 0.96
C MET A 33 -8.34 3.09 0.13
N ILE A 34 -9.64 2.89 0.37
CA ILE A 34 -10.43 1.88 -0.33
C ILE A 34 -10.71 2.30 -1.78
N ASN A 35 -11.10 3.56 -2.02
CA ASN A 35 -11.56 3.98 -3.35
C ASN A 35 -10.46 4.47 -4.28
N ALA A 36 -9.39 5.06 -3.74
CA ALA A 36 -8.32 5.68 -4.53
C ALA A 36 -7.06 4.83 -4.56
N VAL A 37 -6.62 4.30 -3.42
CA VAL A 37 -5.32 3.62 -3.30
C VAL A 37 -5.43 2.13 -3.63
N TYR A 38 -6.26 1.40 -2.89
CA TYR A 38 -6.33 -0.06 -3.02
C TYR A 38 -7.40 -0.56 -3.97
N ARG A 39 -8.16 0.35 -4.61
CA ARG A 39 -9.24 -0.04 -5.52
C ARG A 39 -8.76 -0.99 -6.62
N PRO A 40 -7.74 -0.68 -7.45
CA PRO A 40 -7.31 -1.58 -8.53
C PRO A 40 -7.01 -2.99 -8.02
N ARG A 41 -6.35 -3.07 -6.87
CA ARG A 41 -6.01 -4.34 -6.22
C ARG A 41 -7.23 -5.11 -5.73
N ILE A 42 -8.19 -4.43 -5.11
CA ILE A 42 -9.45 -5.04 -4.67
C ILE A 42 -10.19 -5.61 -5.88
N GLU A 43 -10.26 -4.87 -7.00
CA GLU A 43 -10.91 -5.31 -8.24
C GLU A 43 -10.30 -6.60 -8.80
N ASP A 44 -8.98 -6.75 -8.70
CA ASP A 44 -8.26 -7.90 -9.26
C ASP A 44 -8.27 -9.15 -8.37
N THR A 45 -8.41 -8.98 -7.05
CA THR A 45 -8.13 -10.06 -6.08
C THR A 45 -9.32 -10.48 -5.24
N VAL A 46 -10.26 -9.56 -5.01
CA VAL A 46 -11.34 -9.78 -4.06
C VAL A 46 -12.54 -10.36 -4.77
N ASN A 47 -13.06 -11.47 -4.24
CA ASN A 47 -14.34 -12.01 -4.67
C ASN A 47 -15.45 -11.15 -4.06
N LEU A 48 -15.91 -10.16 -4.84
CA LEU A 48 -16.91 -9.18 -4.41
C LEU A 48 -18.22 -9.86 -3.98
N ARG A 49 -18.63 -10.93 -4.67
CA ARG A 49 -19.81 -11.72 -4.28
C ARG A 49 -19.68 -12.30 -2.88
N LYS A 50 -18.52 -12.89 -2.56
CA LYS A 50 -18.23 -13.40 -1.21
C LYS A 50 -18.19 -12.26 -0.20
N LEU A 51 -17.66 -11.10 -0.58
CA LEU A 51 -17.56 -9.94 0.30
C LEU A 51 -18.93 -9.38 0.69
N VAL A 52 -19.84 -9.24 -0.27
CA VAL A 52 -21.22 -8.76 -0.05
C VAL A 52 -21.98 -9.63 0.96
N SER A 53 -21.69 -10.94 1.03
CA SER A 53 -22.32 -11.82 2.03
C SER A 53 -22.02 -11.42 3.49
N PHE A 54 -20.98 -10.62 3.73
CA PHE A 54 -20.63 -10.07 5.04
C PHE A 54 -21.06 -8.61 5.22
N MET A 55 -21.68 -8.00 4.22
CA MET A 55 -22.11 -6.59 4.19
C MET A 55 -23.61 -6.50 3.88
N PRO A 56 -24.51 -6.67 4.88
CA PRO A 56 -25.95 -6.76 4.65
C PRO A 56 -26.55 -5.58 3.88
N PHE A 57 -26.06 -4.36 4.11
CA PHE A 57 -26.50 -3.14 3.41
C PHE A 57 -26.19 -3.15 1.91
N MET A 58 -25.33 -4.06 1.43
CA MET A 58 -25.01 -4.27 0.02
C MET A 58 -25.84 -5.37 -0.64
N GLY A 59 -26.74 -6.03 0.11
CA GLY A 59 -27.51 -7.16 -0.39
C GLY A 59 -28.30 -6.86 -1.67
N GLN A 60 -28.73 -5.62 -1.87
CA GLN A 60 -29.51 -5.20 -3.03
C GLN A 60 -28.74 -5.22 -4.36
N ILE A 61 -27.41 -5.05 -4.33
CA ILE A 61 -26.58 -5.11 -5.54
C ILE A 61 -26.06 -6.51 -5.84
N LEU A 62 -26.25 -7.48 -4.93
CA LEU A 62 -25.76 -8.84 -5.07
C LEU A 62 -26.24 -9.55 -6.36
N PRO A 63 -27.53 -9.45 -6.77
CA PRO A 63 -28.00 -10.05 -8.02
C PRO A 63 -27.30 -9.45 -9.24
N GLN A 64 -27.06 -8.13 -9.24
CA GLN A 64 -26.40 -7.43 -10.34
C GLN A 64 -24.93 -7.84 -10.46
N ILE A 65 -24.21 -7.91 -9.33
CA ILE A 65 -22.83 -8.42 -9.27
C ILE A 65 -22.76 -9.85 -9.80
N TYR A 66 -23.69 -10.72 -9.40
CA TYR A 66 -23.73 -12.11 -9.84
C TYR A 66 -23.88 -12.25 -11.35
N GLU A 67 -24.83 -11.52 -11.97
CA GLU A 67 -25.06 -11.55 -13.42
C GLU A 67 -23.86 -11.00 -14.21
N MET A 68 -23.23 -9.93 -13.73
CA MET A 68 -22.03 -9.35 -14.35
C MET A 68 -20.83 -10.31 -14.28
N GLU A 69 -20.57 -10.91 -13.11
CA GLU A 69 -19.52 -11.91 -12.96
C GLU A 69 -19.75 -13.14 -13.85
N ARG A 70 -21.00 -13.62 -13.94
CA ARG A 70 -21.38 -14.77 -14.78
C ARG A 70 -21.14 -14.49 -16.27
N SER A 71 -21.35 -13.25 -16.70
CA SER A 71 -21.13 -12.80 -18.07
C SER A 71 -19.66 -12.48 -18.39
N GLY A 72 -18.76 -12.60 -17.41
CA GLY A 72 -17.33 -12.29 -17.56
C GLY A 72 -16.96 -10.82 -17.33
N ASN A 73 -17.91 -9.96 -16.99
CA ASN A 73 -17.72 -8.52 -16.82
C ASN A 73 -17.30 -8.16 -15.38
N LYS A 74 -16.18 -8.72 -14.91
CA LYS A 74 -15.68 -8.50 -13.53
C LYS A 74 -15.42 -7.02 -13.21
N LYS A 75 -14.90 -6.26 -14.18
CA LYS A 75 -14.64 -4.83 -14.00
C LYS A 75 -15.93 -4.04 -13.79
N ASP A 76 -16.97 -4.32 -14.57
CA ASP A 76 -18.28 -3.66 -14.41
C ASP A 76 -18.91 -4.02 -13.07
N ALA A 77 -18.79 -5.29 -12.63
CA ALA A 77 -19.26 -5.72 -11.31
C ALA A 77 -18.57 -4.92 -10.19
N ALA A 78 -17.27 -4.65 -10.33
CA ALA A 78 -16.54 -3.85 -9.38
C ALA A 78 -16.92 -2.38 -9.39
N ILE A 79 -17.16 -1.80 -10.58
CA ILE A 79 -17.67 -0.43 -10.71
C ILE A 79 -19.01 -0.29 -9.98
N VAL A 80 -19.96 -1.22 -10.19
CA VAL A 80 -21.24 -1.23 -9.48
C VAL A 80 -21.06 -1.33 -7.98
N PHE A 81 -20.20 -2.24 -7.52
CA PHE A 81 -19.90 -2.43 -6.10
C PHE A 81 -19.39 -1.14 -5.44
N PHE A 82 -18.36 -0.51 -6.02
CA PHE A 82 -17.74 0.67 -5.43
C PHE A 82 -18.62 1.93 -5.52
N ASN A 83 -19.36 2.11 -6.61
CA ASN A 83 -20.31 3.22 -6.72
C ASN A 83 -21.38 3.11 -5.65
N TYR A 84 -21.96 1.92 -5.48
CA TYR A 84 -22.97 1.71 -4.45
C TYR A 84 -22.42 1.85 -3.03
N LEU A 85 -21.22 1.33 -2.75
CA LEU A 85 -20.55 1.52 -1.45
C LEU A 85 -20.31 3.01 -1.14
N LYS A 86 -20.00 3.82 -2.17
CA LYS A 86 -19.82 5.26 -2.03
C LYS A 86 -21.14 5.99 -1.75
N GLU A 87 -22.20 5.60 -2.44
CA GLU A 87 -23.52 6.27 -2.39
C GLU A 87 -24.38 5.87 -1.19
N VAL A 88 -24.26 4.63 -0.70
CA VAL A 88 -25.10 4.16 0.41
C VAL A 88 -24.86 4.96 1.68
N GLU A 89 -25.94 5.43 2.29
CA GLU A 89 -25.93 6.20 3.56
C GLU A 89 -25.93 5.23 4.76
N GLU A 90 -24.94 4.34 4.80
CA GLU A 90 -24.72 3.43 5.93
C GLU A 90 -23.58 3.95 6.81
N GLU A 91 -23.84 4.11 8.10
CA GLU A 91 -22.82 4.51 9.06
C GLU A 91 -21.73 3.44 9.17
N GLY A 92 -20.47 3.84 9.16
CA GLY A 92 -19.36 2.90 9.27
C GLY A 92 -19.20 1.94 8.07
N LYS A 93 -19.76 2.28 6.90
CA LYS A 93 -19.72 1.41 5.69
C LYS A 93 -18.31 0.97 5.28
N TYR A 94 -17.32 1.84 5.43
CA TYR A 94 -15.93 1.52 5.08
C TYR A 94 -15.25 0.64 6.14
N GLN A 95 -15.56 0.83 7.42
CA GLN A 95 -15.16 -0.07 8.50
C GLN A 95 -15.79 -1.44 8.28
N SER A 96 -17.08 -1.49 7.95
CA SER A 96 -17.79 -2.73 7.62
C SER A 96 -17.17 -3.44 6.40
N PHE A 97 -16.73 -2.70 5.38
CA PHE A 97 -16.00 -3.24 4.24
C PHE A 97 -14.68 -3.90 4.66
N VAL A 98 -13.90 -3.24 5.50
CA VAL A 98 -12.64 -3.79 6.02
C VAL A 98 -12.88 -5.05 6.87
N GLN A 99 -13.91 -5.04 7.72
CA GLN A 99 -14.28 -6.24 8.49
C GLN A 99 -14.74 -7.38 7.59
N ALA A 100 -15.44 -7.08 6.49
CA ALA A 100 -15.81 -8.06 5.49
C ALA A 100 -14.58 -8.66 4.80
N LEU A 101 -13.55 -7.86 4.48
CA LEU A 101 -12.29 -8.36 3.93
C LEU A 101 -11.65 -9.37 4.88
N LYS A 102 -11.56 -9.05 6.19
CA LYS A 102 -11.04 -9.96 7.21
C LYS A 102 -11.81 -11.28 7.26
N ARG A 103 -13.15 -11.21 7.30
CA ARG A 103 -14.04 -12.39 7.35
C ARG A 103 -13.96 -13.23 6.07
N ALA A 104 -13.77 -12.59 4.93
CA ALA A 104 -13.63 -13.26 3.64
C ALA A 104 -12.23 -13.90 3.43
N GLY A 105 -11.27 -13.62 4.33
CA GLY A 105 -9.92 -14.21 4.31
C GLY A 105 -8.83 -13.28 3.79
N TYR A 106 -9.18 -12.05 3.38
CA TYR A 106 -8.24 -11.03 2.88
C TYR A 106 -7.59 -10.25 4.04
N LYS A 107 -7.03 -10.98 5.00
CA LYS A 107 -6.53 -10.41 6.27
C LYS A 107 -5.42 -9.38 6.05
N ILE A 108 -4.48 -9.66 5.15
CA ILE A 108 -3.34 -8.77 4.88
C ILE A 108 -3.84 -7.47 4.26
N LEU A 109 -4.64 -7.55 3.20
CA LEU A 109 -5.26 -6.38 2.57
C LEU A 109 -6.08 -5.54 3.57
N ALA A 110 -6.85 -6.18 4.44
CA ALA A 110 -7.61 -5.47 5.47
C ALA A 110 -6.71 -4.76 6.49
N SER A 111 -5.66 -5.43 6.97
CA SER A 111 -4.70 -4.84 7.92
C SER A 111 -3.99 -3.62 7.34
N VAL A 112 -3.68 -3.65 6.05
CA VAL A 112 -3.01 -2.53 5.38
C VAL A 112 -3.93 -1.31 5.31
N ILE A 113 -5.19 -1.53 4.92
CA ILE A 113 -6.19 -0.47 4.85
C ILE A 113 -6.41 0.17 6.23
N GLU A 114 -6.42 -0.62 7.31
CA GLU A 114 -6.60 -0.11 8.68
C GLU A 114 -5.38 0.64 9.22
N ASN A 115 -4.17 0.13 8.99
CA ASN A 115 -2.95 0.65 9.61
C ASN A 115 -2.37 1.89 8.90
N THR A 116 -3.07 2.44 7.90
CA THR A 116 -2.54 3.57 7.12
C THR A 116 -2.52 4.88 7.92
N GLU A 117 -3.32 5.01 8.99
CA GLU A 117 -3.33 6.20 9.86
C GLU A 117 -1.95 6.48 10.48
N GLU A 118 -1.19 5.44 10.86
CA GLU A 118 0.19 5.58 11.33
C GLU A 118 1.17 6.04 10.23
N ALA A 119 0.93 5.67 8.97
CA ALA A 119 1.80 6.05 7.86
C ALA A 119 1.62 7.52 7.44
N ILE A 120 0.39 8.04 7.49
CA ILE A 120 0.08 9.41 7.08
C ILE A 120 0.34 10.40 8.23
N SER A 121 0.01 10.03 9.47
CA SER A 121 0.17 10.89 10.66
C SER A 121 1.64 11.18 10.99
N ASN A 122 2.56 10.25 10.66
CA ASN A 122 3.98 10.42 10.95
C ASN A 122 4.74 11.30 9.93
N GLY A 123 4.07 11.85 8.90
CA GLY A 123 4.71 12.73 7.92
C GLY A 123 5.84 12.09 7.12
N ASP A 124 5.90 10.75 7.09
CA ASP A 124 6.94 10.02 6.38
C ASP A 124 6.60 9.99 4.89
N GLU A 125 7.18 10.94 4.15
CA GLU A 125 7.02 11.10 2.70
C GLU A 125 7.36 9.80 1.94
N HIS A 126 8.27 8.98 2.47
CA HIS A 126 8.68 7.72 1.85
C HIS A 126 7.61 6.62 1.99
N LYS A 127 6.90 6.57 3.12
CA LYS A 127 5.73 5.68 3.28
C LYS A 127 4.61 6.06 2.31
N GLN A 128 4.41 7.37 2.10
CA GLN A 128 3.42 7.86 1.14
C GLN A 128 3.80 7.49 -0.30
N LEU A 129 5.08 7.62 -0.66
CA LEU A 129 5.58 7.20 -1.97
C LEU A 129 5.36 5.70 -2.23
N ILE A 130 5.64 4.83 -1.25
CA ILE A 130 5.35 3.40 -1.37
C ILE A 130 3.86 3.15 -1.61
N ASN A 131 2.97 3.86 -0.92
CA ASN A 131 1.53 3.70 -1.12
C ASN A 131 1.08 4.17 -2.51
N ILE A 132 1.68 5.23 -3.05
CA ILE A 132 1.36 5.75 -4.40
C ILE A 132 1.80 4.77 -5.48
N PHE A 133 3.02 4.23 -5.35
CA PHE A 133 3.62 3.31 -6.33
C PHE A 133 3.41 1.84 -5.94
N PHE A 134 2.44 1.57 -5.08
CA PHE A 134 2.24 0.26 -4.48
C PHE A 134 2.06 -0.84 -5.54
N ASP A 135 1.19 -0.60 -6.52
CA ASP A 135 0.91 -1.55 -7.60
C ASP A 135 2.15 -1.79 -8.51
N ASP A 136 2.91 -0.73 -8.78
CA ASP A 136 4.17 -0.81 -9.54
C ASP A 136 5.20 -1.66 -8.77
N ILE A 137 5.31 -1.48 -7.45
CA ILE A 137 6.23 -2.27 -6.62
C ILE A 137 5.80 -3.74 -6.60
N VAL A 138 4.55 -4.03 -6.24
CA VAL A 138 4.03 -5.40 -6.07
C VAL A 138 4.07 -6.21 -7.36
N SER A 139 3.90 -5.57 -8.52
CA SER A 139 3.97 -6.24 -9.82
C SER A 139 5.41 -6.50 -10.29
N THR A 140 6.40 -5.83 -9.71
CA THR A 140 7.80 -5.87 -10.15
C THR A 140 8.68 -6.75 -9.26
N ILE A 141 8.47 -6.73 -7.94
CA ILE A 141 9.38 -7.37 -7.00
C ILE A 141 9.06 -8.85 -6.76
N ASP A 142 10.08 -9.66 -6.52
CA ASP A 142 9.93 -10.98 -5.90
C ASP A 142 10.03 -10.84 -4.37
N PRO A 143 8.93 -10.98 -3.63
CA PRO A 143 8.91 -10.76 -2.18
C PRO A 143 9.74 -11.79 -1.41
N ASP A 144 9.91 -13.02 -1.91
CA ASP A 144 10.75 -14.02 -1.24
C ASP A 144 12.22 -13.58 -1.33
N TYR A 145 12.69 -13.32 -2.55
CA TYR A 145 14.05 -12.82 -2.79
C TYR A 145 14.34 -11.51 -2.04
N MET A 146 13.42 -10.53 -2.13
CA MET A 146 13.54 -9.26 -1.42
C MET A 146 13.60 -9.46 0.10
N SER A 147 12.78 -10.35 0.65
CA SER A 147 12.80 -10.63 2.11
C SER A 147 14.14 -11.17 2.58
N GLN A 148 14.81 -12.00 1.77
CA GLN A 148 16.11 -12.56 2.11
C GLN A 148 17.19 -11.46 2.14
N ILE A 149 17.22 -10.59 1.13
CA ILE A 149 18.21 -9.50 1.08
C ILE A 149 17.98 -8.50 2.20
N LEU A 150 16.72 -8.09 2.42
CA LEU A 150 16.38 -7.14 3.47
C LEU A 150 16.65 -7.71 4.87
N GLN A 151 16.49 -9.02 5.05
CA GLN A 151 16.90 -9.72 6.27
C GLN A 151 18.43 -9.68 6.45
N MET A 152 19.21 -9.91 5.39
CA MET A 152 20.68 -9.82 5.44
C MET A 152 21.19 -8.41 5.73
N LYS A 153 20.45 -7.37 5.30
CA LYS A 153 20.74 -5.97 5.60
C LYS A 153 20.11 -5.49 6.92
N GLU A 154 19.59 -6.40 7.74
CA GLU A 154 18.98 -6.14 9.06
C GLU A 154 17.80 -5.14 9.04
N VAL A 155 17.17 -4.96 7.87
CA VAL A 155 15.97 -4.10 7.71
C VAL A 155 14.72 -4.82 8.21
N ILE A 156 14.70 -6.15 8.13
CA ILE A 156 13.65 -6.99 8.70
C ILE A 156 14.27 -8.12 9.52
N THR A 157 13.52 -8.61 10.50
CA THR A 157 13.94 -9.76 11.33
C THR A 157 13.78 -11.09 10.59
N SER A 158 14.43 -12.14 11.11
CA SER A 158 14.25 -13.50 10.58
C SER A 158 12.81 -13.98 10.66
N GLU A 159 12.10 -13.65 11.74
CA GLU A 159 10.69 -14.03 11.92
C GLU A 159 9.79 -13.35 10.89
N GLU A 160 10.03 -12.07 10.62
CA GLU A 160 9.32 -11.31 9.59
C GLU A 160 9.60 -11.87 8.19
N GLY A 161 10.86 -12.18 7.87
CA GLY A 161 11.23 -12.84 6.61
C GLY A 161 10.55 -14.20 6.43
N ASP A 162 10.55 -15.04 7.47
CA ASP A 162 9.86 -16.33 7.46
C ASP A 162 8.35 -16.18 7.25
N GLN A 163 7.75 -15.15 7.87
CA GLN A 163 6.34 -14.87 7.71
C GLN A 163 6.00 -14.43 6.28
N ILE A 164 6.80 -13.55 5.68
CA ILE A 164 6.62 -13.11 4.28
C ILE A 164 6.72 -14.31 3.32
N ARG A 165 7.71 -15.19 3.52
CA ARG A 165 7.85 -16.43 2.72
C ARG A 165 6.66 -17.37 2.86
N LYS A 166 6.16 -17.55 4.08
CA LYS A 166 4.92 -18.33 4.32
C LYS A 166 3.74 -17.70 3.59
N THR A 167 3.62 -16.37 3.63
CA THR A 167 2.57 -15.66 2.91
C THR A 167 2.68 -15.85 1.41
N ALA A 168 3.89 -15.78 0.84
CA ALA A 168 4.10 -16.00 -0.60
C ALA A 168 3.62 -17.39 -1.01
N LYS A 169 3.88 -18.40 -0.17
CA LYS A 169 3.48 -19.79 -0.40
C LYS A 169 1.97 -20.03 -0.26
N HIS A 170 1.30 -19.36 0.67
CA HIS A 170 -0.09 -19.65 1.04
C HIS A 170 -1.12 -18.71 0.43
N TYR A 171 -0.75 -17.44 0.22
CA TYR A 171 -1.64 -16.38 -0.26
C TYR A 171 -1.17 -15.77 -1.58
N GLY A 172 0.10 -15.99 -1.95
CA GLY A 172 0.66 -15.62 -3.24
C GLY A 172 1.64 -14.45 -3.15
N SER A 173 2.39 -14.23 -4.23
CA SER A 173 3.47 -13.23 -4.29
C SER A 173 2.97 -11.83 -3.92
N SER A 174 1.85 -11.40 -4.47
CA SER A 174 1.39 -10.04 -4.23
C SER A 174 0.97 -9.76 -2.78
N ASP A 175 0.40 -10.75 -2.07
CA ASP A 175 0.08 -10.60 -0.64
C ASP A 175 1.36 -10.59 0.21
N ALA A 176 2.40 -11.31 -0.22
CA ALA A 176 3.70 -11.28 0.44
C ALA A 176 4.45 -9.97 0.21
N ALA A 177 4.36 -9.40 -0.99
CA ALA A 177 4.91 -8.07 -1.30
C ALA A 177 4.22 -6.99 -0.47
N LEU A 178 2.91 -7.08 -0.31
CA LEU A 178 2.13 -6.22 0.58
C LEU A 178 2.59 -6.33 2.04
N GLU A 179 2.77 -7.56 2.53
CA GLU A 179 3.25 -7.80 3.89
C GLU A 179 4.69 -7.31 4.10
N LEU A 180 5.56 -7.45 3.10
CA LEU A 180 6.92 -6.92 3.10
C LEU A 180 6.92 -5.39 3.25
N LEU A 181 6.15 -4.69 2.42
CA LEU A 181 6.07 -3.23 2.41
C LEU A 181 5.48 -2.64 3.69
N MET A 182 4.65 -3.40 4.42
CA MET A 182 4.20 -3.01 5.75
C MET A 182 5.28 -3.13 6.83
N LYS A 183 6.23 -4.06 6.71
CA LYS A 183 7.19 -4.38 7.77
C LYS A 183 8.45 -3.54 7.71
N ILE A 184 8.93 -3.22 6.50
CA ILE A 184 10.14 -2.43 6.27
C ILE A 184 10.13 -1.07 6.99
N PRO A 185 9.06 -0.24 6.91
CA PRO A 185 9.10 1.15 7.38
C PRO A 185 9.09 1.34 8.90
N HIS A 186 9.09 0.25 9.68
CA HIS A 186 9.00 0.29 11.15
C HIS A 186 10.32 -0.12 11.84
N ARG A 187 11.35 -0.53 11.09
CA ARG A 187 12.52 -1.21 11.67
C ARG A 187 13.83 -0.44 11.58
N ALA A 188 14.12 0.18 10.45
CA ALA A 188 15.37 0.90 10.23
C ALA A 188 15.09 2.38 9.96
N ILE A 189 15.91 3.28 10.49
CA ILE A 189 15.76 4.73 10.24
C ILE A 189 16.06 5.04 8.77
N ASN A 190 17.01 4.33 8.17
CA ASN A 190 17.42 4.41 6.76
C ASN A 190 16.76 3.33 5.88
N TRP A 191 15.57 2.86 6.27
CA TRP A 191 14.90 1.76 5.59
C TRP A 191 14.67 2.06 4.10
N TYR A 192 14.38 3.32 3.76
CA TYR A 192 14.02 3.72 2.41
C TYR A 192 15.22 3.68 1.48
N GLU A 193 16.36 4.24 1.90
CA GLU A 193 17.60 4.18 1.12
C GLU A 193 18.04 2.73 0.92
N VAL A 194 17.98 1.91 1.97
CA VAL A 194 18.33 0.48 1.85
C VAL A 194 17.36 -0.24 0.91
N PHE A 195 16.07 0.08 0.96
CA PHE A 195 15.08 -0.48 0.04
C PHE A 195 15.39 -0.11 -1.42
N LEU A 196 15.69 1.16 -1.70
CA LEU A 196 16.08 1.60 -3.05
C LEU A 196 17.38 0.93 -3.51
N GLU A 197 18.37 0.77 -2.64
CA GLU A 197 19.60 0.02 -2.96
C GLU A 197 19.32 -1.42 -3.33
N VAL A 198 18.48 -2.12 -2.56
CA VAL A 198 18.12 -3.50 -2.86
C VAL A 198 17.40 -3.60 -4.21
N LEU A 199 16.52 -2.64 -4.53
CA LEU A 199 15.89 -2.58 -5.84
C LEU A 199 16.91 -2.39 -6.97
N LEU A 200 17.93 -1.54 -6.79
CA LEU A 200 19.02 -1.37 -7.76
C LEU A 200 19.86 -2.63 -7.91
N ASP A 201 20.29 -3.22 -6.80
CA ASP A 201 21.08 -4.47 -6.78
C ASP A 201 20.32 -5.63 -7.46
N SER A 202 18.98 -5.55 -7.46
CA SER A 202 18.06 -6.51 -8.11
C SER A 202 17.68 -6.13 -9.55
N ASN A 203 18.35 -5.16 -10.16
CA ASN A 203 18.11 -4.65 -11.52
C ASN A 203 16.72 -3.99 -11.75
N HIS A 204 16.06 -3.50 -10.70
CA HIS A 204 14.79 -2.78 -10.80
C HIS A 204 14.98 -1.26 -11.01
N ASN A 205 15.94 -0.86 -11.85
CA ASN A 205 16.32 0.54 -12.07
C ASN A 205 15.15 1.46 -12.44
N ASN A 206 14.26 0.98 -13.31
CA ASN A 206 13.08 1.75 -13.75
C ASN A 206 12.10 2.02 -12.60
N LEU A 207 11.97 1.07 -11.66
CA LEU A 207 11.12 1.24 -10.49
C LEU A 207 11.73 2.27 -9.54
N VAL A 208 13.05 2.24 -9.33
CA VAL A 208 13.75 3.24 -8.51
C VAL A 208 13.65 4.64 -9.14
N GLU A 209 13.77 4.76 -10.45
CA GLU A 209 13.61 6.04 -11.17
C GLU A 209 12.19 6.60 -11.08
N LYS A 210 11.15 5.75 -11.00
CA LYS A 210 9.78 6.18 -10.72
C LYS A 210 9.58 6.60 -9.26
N LEU A 211 10.11 5.82 -8.32
CA LEU A 211 9.95 6.02 -6.88
C LEU A 211 10.67 7.27 -6.39
N ASP A 212 11.94 7.42 -6.77
CA ASP A 212 12.77 8.56 -6.40
C ASP A 212 13.75 8.93 -7.53
N PRO A 213 13.32 9.81 -8.45
CA PRO A 213 14.18 10.33 -9.52
C PRO A 213 15.43 11.06 -8.99
N LYS A 214 15.36 11.68 -7.81
CA LYS A 214 16.47 12.44 -7.24
C LYS A 214 17.55 11.49 -6.72
N TYR A 215 17.14 10.42 -6.04
CA TYR A 215 18.05 9.35 -5.62
C TYR A 215 18.80 8.75 -6.81
N MET A 216 18.09 8.46 -7.91
CA MET A 216 18.71 7.96 -9.15
C MET A 216 19.69 8.94 -9.78
N ALA A 217 19.34 10.23 -9.82
CA ALA A 217 20.24 11.26 -10.34
C ALA A 217 21.53 11.37 -9.51
N GLN A 218 21.45 11.29 -8.18
CA GLN A 218 22.61 11.31 -7.29
C GLN A 218 23.51 10.08 -7.48
N ARG A 219 22.93 8.88 -7.57
CA ARG A 219 23.68 7.64 -7.84
C ARG A 219 24.39 7.66 -9.20
N ARG A 220 23.73 8.15 -10.26
CA ARG A 220 24.33 8.30 -11.59
C ARG A 220 25.48 9.33 -11.58
N GLY A 221 25.29 10.46 -10.88
CA GLY A 221 26.31 11.51 -10.72
C GLY A 221 27.56 11.05 -9.96
N ASN A 222 27.42 10.14 -9.00
CA ASN A 222 28.53 9.58 -8.23
C ASN A 222 29.28 8.44 -8.95
N SER A 223 28.80 7.95 -10.11
CA SER A 223 29.43 6.84 -10.86
C SER A 223 30.51 7.27 -11.86
N LEU A 224 30.87 8.56 -11.90
CA LEU A 224 31.89 9.10 -12.82
C LEU A 224 33.31 9.22 -12.24
N ASP A 225 33.55 8.74 -11.02
CA ASP A 225 34.88 8.76 -10.37
C ASP A 225 35.51 7.37 -10.22
N GLU A 226 35.44 6.51 -11.24
CA GLU A 226 36.40 5.41 -11.36
C GLU A 226 37.66 5.91 -12.10
N PRO A 227 38.85 5.89 -11.47
CA PRO A 227 40.08 6.28 -12.15
C PRO A 227 40.36 5.27 -13.27
N ASN A 228 40.24 5.75 -14.49
CA ASN A 228 40.70 5.09 -15.70
C ASN A 228 42.21 4.81 -15.55
N ILE A 229 42.58 3.61 -15.07
CA ILE A 229 43.95 3.12 -15.18
C ILE A 229 44.14 2.78 -16.66
N ILE A 230 44.49 3.81 -17.44
CA ILE A 230 45.06 3.63 -18.77
C ILE A 230 46.41 2.96 -18.53
N VAL A 231 46.44 1.64 -18.66
CA VAL A 231 47.69 0.91 -18.84
C VAL A 231 48.21 1.33 -20.20
N ALA A 232 49.08 2.34 -20.21
CA ALA A 232 49.84 2.73 -21.39
C ALA A 232 50.73 1.54 -21.80
N SER A 233 50.21 0.73 -22.73
CA SER A 233 51.02 -0.17 -23.53
C SER A 233 51.79 0.70 -24.52
N ASP A 234 52.97 1.16 -24.13
CA ASP A 234 53.91 1.76 -25.07
C ASP A 234 54.97 0.72 -25.43
N SER A 235 54.60 -0.13 -26.39
CA SER A 235 55.55 -0.92 -27.15
C SER A 235 56.02 -0.09 -28.35
N SER A 236 57.34 -0.03 -28.47
CA SER A 236 58.16 0.32 -29.64
C SER A 236 58.59 1.79 -29.80
N MET A 237 59.88 2.03 -29.55
CA MET A 237 60.76 2.56 -30.60
C MET A 237 62.11 1.85 -30.57
N PHE A 238 62.34 1.06 -31.62
CA PHE A 238 63.66 0.72 -32.14
C PHE A 238 64.35 1.99 -32.65
N ILE A 239 65.64 2.20 -32.33
CA ILE A 239 66.64 2.74 -33.28
C ILE A 239 68.02 2.11 -33.00
N ASN A 240 68.40 1.18 -33.89
CA ASN A 240 69.66 0.98 -34.61
C ASN A 240 71.04 1.36 -34.01
N ASN A 241 71.87 0.31 -33.83
CA ASN A 241 73.10 -0.06 -34.55
C ASN A 241 74.35 0.86 -34.67
N GLU A 242 75.51 0.16 -34.58
CA GLU A 242 76.91 0.48 -34.99
C GLU A 242 77.75 1.33 -34.01
N VAL A 243 78.96 0.95 -33.58
CA VAL A 243 80.06 0.11 -34.13
C VAL A 243 80.70 -0.74 -33.03
#